data_AF-A0A8S3EMA1-F1
#
_entry.id   AF-A0A8S3EMA1-F1
#
_cell.length_a   1.000
_cell.length_b   1.000
_cell.length_c   1.000
_cell.angle_alpha   90.00
_cell.angle_beta   90.00
_cell.angle_gamma   90.00
#
_symmetry.space_group_name_H-M   'P 1'
#
loop_
_entity.id
_entity.type
_entity.pdbx_description
1 polymer ?
#
loop_
_entity_poly.entity_id
_entity_poly.type
_entity_poly.pdbx_seq_one_letter_code
_entity_poly.pdbx_strand_id
1 'polypeptide(L)'
;KQASLAADFSINQFSYLTRLLFVHGRDSYKRTASLSQFIIHRGVIISTMQAIFSSMFSLIAISLYQGFLLVGYGTVYTMFPVFSLVLDKDVSSEIALIYPELYKELVKGRSLSFKTFFLWVFISVYQGSVIMYVGLILFDADFIHVVSITFTALILTELLMVALAVRIIVFFETKISIALTSE
;
A
#
# COMPACT_ATOMS: atom_id res chain seq x y z
N LYS A 1 -21.53 19.01 -28.04
CA LYS A 1 -20.26 19.42 -27.39
C LYS A 1 -20.44 19.91 -25.96
N GLN A 2 -21.52 20.62 -25.62
CA GLN A 2 -21.80 21.06 -24.24
C GLN A 2 -21.75 19.90 -23.22
N ALA A 3 -22.32 18.73 -23.54
CA ALA A 3 -22.23 17.54 -22.68
C ALA A 3 -20.80 16.97 -22.52
N SER A 4 -19.94 17.12 -23.53
CA SER A 4 -18.54 16.66 -23.48
C SER A 4 -17.64 17.63 -22.71
N LEU A 5 -17.97 18.94 -22.72
CA LEU A 5 -17.29 19.95 -21.91
C LEU A 5 -17.67 19.89 -20.42
N ALA A 6 -18.83 19.32 -20.10
CA ALA A 6 -19.33 19.16 -18.74
C ALA A 6 -19.03 17.76 -18.14
N ALA A 7 -18.42 16.85 -18.90
CA ALA A 7 -18.14 15.48 -18.46
C ALA A 7 -16.67 15.30 -18.05
N ASP A 8 -16.42 14.45 -17.04
CA ASP A 8 -15.05 14.12 -16.59
C ASP A 8 -14.21 13.43 -17.68
N PHE A 9 -14.88 12.69 -18.58
CA PHE A 9 -14.27 12.04 -19.73
C PHE A 9 -15.07 12.31 -21.00
N SER A 10 -14.37 12.66 -22.08
CA SER A 10 -14.94 12.84 -23.42
C SER A 10 -14.45 11.74 -24.35
N ILE A 11 -15.34 10.85 -24.78
CA ILE A 11 -15.04 9.76 -25.72
C ILE A 11 -15.72 10.02 -27.08
N ASN A 12 -15.05 9.64 -28.17
CA ASN A 12 -15.55 9.88 -29.53
C ASN A 12 -16.57 8.82 -29.99
N GLN A 13 -16.51 7.61 -29.44
CA GLN A 13 -17.37 6.48 -29.81
C GLN A 13 -17.73 5.66 -28.57
N PHE A 14 -18.95 5.10 -28.54
CA PHE A 14 -19.43 4.31 -27.40
C PHE A 14 -18.61 3.02 -27.17
N SER A 15 -18.01 2.44 -28.21
CA SER A 15 -17.13 1.27 -28.12
C SER A 15 -15.92 1.47 -27.20
N TYR A 16 -15.43 2.71 -27.08
CA TYR A 16 -14.31 3.04 -26.19
C TYR A 16 -14.70 3.05 -24.70
N LEU A 17 -15.99 3.13 -24.37
CA LEU A 17 -16.46 3.08 -22.99
C LEU A 17 -16.10 1.75 -22.33
N THR A 18 -16.19 0.63 -23.06
CA THR A 18 -15.81 -0.69 -22.56
C THR A 18 -14.35 -0.70 -22.14
N ARG A 19 -13.43 -0.24 -22.98
CA ARG A 19 -12.00 -0.19 -22.64
C ARG A 19 -11.69 0.81 -21.51
N LEU A 20 -12.41 1.93 -21.45
CA LEU A 20 -12.25 2.90 -20.37
C LEU A 20 -12.63 2.28 -19.01
N LEU A 21 -13.79 1.63 -18.91
CA LEU A 21 -14.27 1.07 -17.64
C LEU A 21 -13.51 -0.18 -17.22
N PHE A 22 -13.42 -1.19 -18.11
CA PHE A 22 -12.90 -2.51 -17.75
C PHE A 22 -11.39 -2.54 -17.54
N VAL A 23 -10.63 -1.71 -18.27
CA VAL A 23 -9.17 -1.64 -18.14
C VAL A 23 -8.80 -0.50 -17.20
N HIS A 24 -9.07 0.74 -17.59
CA HIS A 24 -8.54 1.91 -16.87
C HIS A 24 -9.27 2.15 -15.54
N GLY A 25 -10.59 1.98 -15.51
CA GLY A 25 -11.37 2.09 -14.28
C GLY A 25 -10.99 1.04 -13.25
N ARG A 26 -10.79 -0.21 -13.70
CA ARG A 26 -10.35 -1.32 -12.84
C ARG A 26 -8.96 -1.10 -12.27
N ASP A 27 -7.99 -0.77 -13.13
CA ASP A 27 -6.61 -0.48 -12.73
C ASP A 27 -6.57 0.69 -11.73
N SER A 28 -7.28 1.78 -12.03
CA SER A 28 -7.34 2.94 -11.15
C SER A 28 -7.91 2.56 -9.78
N TYR A 29 -9.02 1.82 -9.73
CA TYR A 29 -9.60 1.40 -8.45
C TYR A 29 -8.65 0.52 -7.62
N LYS A 30 -8.04 -0.50 -8.24
CA LYS A 30 -7.13 -1.42 -7.53
C LYS A 30 -5.87 -0.72 -7.03
N ARG A 31 -5.24 0.11 -7.88
CA ARG A 31 -4.04 0.88 -7.51
C ARG A 31 -4.33 1.87 -6.41
N THR A 32 -5.41 2.63 -6.51
CA THR A 32 -5.82 3.58 -5.47
C THR A 32 -6.14 2.85 -4.16
N ALA A 33 -6.84 1.71 -4.20
CA ALA A 33 -7.16 0.95 -2.99
C ALA A 33 -5.90 0.42 -2.28
N SER A 34 -4.95 -0.16 -3.03
CA SER A 34 -3.67 -0.63 -2.50
C SER A 34 -2.84 0.53 -1.93
N LEU A 35 -2.75 1.64 -2.68
CA LEU A 35 -2.03 2.84 -2.25
C LEU A 35 -2.63 3.44 -0.97
N SER A 36 -3.96 3.51 -0.87
CA SER A 36 -4.63 3.99 0.34
C SER A 36 -4.31 3.12 1.56
N GLN A 37 -4.36 1.79 1.40
CA GLN A 37 -4.02 0.85 2.48
C GLN A 37 -2.57 0.99 2.92
N PHE A 38 -1.65 1.15 1.96
CA PHE A 38 -0.24 1.39 2.23
C PHE A 38 -0.01 2.71 3.01
N ILE A 39 -0.65 3.80 2.59
CA ILE A 39 -0.55 5.11 3.29
C ILE A 39 -1.08 5.01 4.71
N ILE A 40 -2.22 4.34 4.92
CA ILE A 40 -2.79 4.12 6.26
C ILE A 40 -1.80 3.32 7.11
N HIS A 41 -1.28 2.23 6.56
CA HIS A 41 -0.36 1.36 7.29
C HIS A 41 0.90 2.10 7.75
N ARG A 42 1.51 2.85 6.82
CA ARG A 42 2.67 3.71 7.03
C ARG A 42 2.44 4.78 8.09
N GLY A 43 1.26 5.40 8.10
CA GLY A 43 0.90 6.39 9.13
C GLY A 43 0.77 5.75 10.51
N VAL A 44 -0.01 4.67 10.60
CA VAL A 44 -0.35 4.01 11.86
C VAL A 44 0.88 3.36 12.52
N ILE A 45 1.80 2.79 11.75
CA ILE A 45 3.01 2.18 12.30
C ILE A 45 3.89 3.21 13.03
N ILE A 46 4.13 4.38 12.42
CA ILE A 46 4.89 5.47 13.07
C ILE A 46 4.15 5.96 14.29
N SER A 47 2.84 6.21 14.19
CA SER A 47 2.06 6.69 15.34
C SER A 47 2.07 5.70 16.50
N THR A 48 2.02 4.40 16.22
CA THR A 48 2.08 3.35 17.24
C THR A 48 3.45 3.32 17.93
N MET A 49 4.53 3.35 17.15
CA MET A 49 5.90 3.38 17.68
C MET A 49 6.13 4.64 18.53
N GLN A 50 5.67 5.80 18.05
CA GLN A 50 5.72 7.06 18.78
C GLN A 50 4.92 7.00 20.08
N ALA A 51 3.72 6.41 20.08
CA ALA A 51 2.89 6.30 21.28
C ALA A 51 3.56 5.42 22.35
N ILE A 52 4.12 4.28 21.95
CA ILE A 52 4.86 3.40 22.86
C ILE A 52 6.10 4.13 23.40
N PHE A 53 6.87 4.76 22.54
CA PHE A 53 8.03 5.55 22.94
C PHE A 53 7.65 6.63 23.96
N SER A 54 6.66 7.48 23.65
CA SER A 54 6.19 8.51 24.58
C SER A 54 5.69 7.93 25.91
N SER A 55 5.06 6.76 25.92
CA SER A 55 4.60 6.12 27.16
C SER A 55 5.74 5.78 28.13
N MET A 56 6.94 5.49 27.62
CA MET A 56 8.12 5.20 28.44
C MET A 56 8.69 6.45 29.11
N PHE A 57 8.55 7.61 28.47
CA PHE A 57 9.04 8.90 28.96
C PHE A 57 7.93 9.70 29.62
N SER A 58 7.03 9.06 30.37
CA SER A 58 5.93 9.74 31.08
C SER A 58 5.06 10.63 30.18
N LEU A 59 4.82 10.21 28.94
CA LEU A 59 4.03 10.92 27.93
C LEU A 59 4.59 12.30 27.54
N ILE A 60 5.90 12.51 27.71
CA ILE A 60 6.56 13.70 27.19
C ILE A 60 6.54 13.66 25.64
N ALA A 61 6.30 14.83 25.03
CA ALA A 61 6.26 15.03 23.60
C ALA A 61 7.66 15.05 22.95
N ILE A 62 8.44 13.98 23.14
CA ILE A 62 9.71 13.77 22.42
C ILE A 62 9.45 12.91 21.20
N SER A 63 9.77 13.42 20.01
CA SER A 63 9.65 12.65 18.77
C SER A 63 10.71 11.56 18.70
N LEU A 64 10.30 10.33 18.40
CA LEU A 64 11.17 9.17 18.18
C LEU A 64 12.09 9.38 16.98
N TYR A 65 11.54 9.89 15.87
CA TYR A 65 12.29 10.23 14.67
C TYR A 65 12.28 11.75 14.47
N GLN A 66 13.47 12.35 14.32
CA GLN A 66 13.64 13.80 14.22
C GLN A 66 14.35 14.22 12.92
N GLY A 67 14.04 15.44 12.46
CA GLY A 67 14.70 16.09 11.34
C GLY A 67 14.73 15.25 10.06
N PHE A 68 15.94 14.99 9.58
CA PHE A 68 16.16 14.27 8.31
C PHE A 68 15.66 12.82 8.30
N LEU A 69 15.53 12.16 9.46
CA LEU A 69 14.99 10.79 9.50
C LEU A 69 13.51 10.75 9.10
N LEU A 70 12.72 11.68 9.65
CA LEU A 70 11.30 11.79 9.31
C LEU A 70 11.11 12.26 7.87
N VAL A 71 11.91 13.22 7.40
CA VAL A 71 11.86 13.70 6.02
C VAL A 71 12.28 12.60 5.03
N GLY A 72 13.38 11.88 5.33
CA GLY A 72 13.87 10.78 4.51
C GLY A 72 12.88 9.62 4.43
N TYR A 73 12.27 9.26 5.56
CA TYR A 73 11.15 8.31 5.57
C TYR A 73 9.94 8.86 4.81
N GLY A 74 9.66 10.16 4.96
CA GLY A 74 8.65 10.94 4.24
C GLY A 74 8.68 10.79 2.72
N THR A 75 9.89 10.80 2.18
CA THR A 75 10.17 11.11 0.78
C THR A 75 10.91 9.96 0.10
N VAL A 76 12.19 9.78 0.39
CA VAL A 76 13.10 8.90 -0.35
C VAL A 76 12.74 7.43 -0.17
N TYR A 77 12.57 6.97 1.07
CA TYR A 77 12.44 5.53 1.35
C TYR A 77 11.07 4.97 0.96
N THR A 78 10.02 5.79 0.98
CA THR A 78 8.65 5.34 0.70
C THR A 78 8.18 5.66 -0.72
N MET A 79 8.91 6.49 -1.48
CA MET A 79 8.58 6.75 -2.88
C MET A 79 8.72 5.51 -3.75
N PHE A 80 9.76 4.68 -3.53
CA PHE A 80 9.98 3.48 -4.32
C PHE A 80 8.82 2.45 -4.20
N PRO A 81 8.35 2.12 -2.98
CA PRO A 81 7.09 1.39 -2.78
C PRO A 81 5.88 1.97 -3.53
N VAL A 82 5.69 3.29 -3.46
CA VAL A 82 4.55 3.97 -4.09
C VAL A 82 4.61 3.85 -5.62
N PHE A 83 5.78 4.07 -6.21
CA PHE A 83 5.96 3.88 -7.65
C PHE A 83 5.74 2.44 -8.08
N SER A 84 6.23 1.47 -7.29
CA SER A 84 5.97 0.05 -7.55
C SER A 84 4.48 -0.25 -7.58
N LEU A 85 3.71 0.22 -6.60
CA LEU A 85 2.26 -0.04 -6.52
C LEU A 85 1.45 0.68 -7.61
N VAL A 86 1.91 1.86 -8.06
CA VAL A 86 1.21 2.65 -9.10
C VAL A 86 1.49 2.12 -10.50
N LEU A 87 2.70 1.61 -10.75
CA LEU A 87 3.06 1.04 -12.05
C LEU A 87 2.62 -0.42 -12.20
N ASP A 88 2.22 -1.05 -11.09
CA ASP A 88 1.78 -2.43 -11.07
C ASP A 88 0.52 -2.66 -11.92
N LYS A 89 0.54 -3.76 -12.68
CA LYS A 89 -0.59 -4.29 -13.46
C LYS A 89 -0.77 -5.72 -13.05
N ASP A 90 -1.98 -6.04 -12.59
CA ASP A 90 -2.31 -7.38 -12.12
C ASP A 90 -2.83 -8.30 -13.24
N VAL A 91 -3.35 -7.71 -14.32
CA VAL A 91 -3.92 -8.42 -15.48
C VAL A 91 -3.63 -7.62 -16.75
N SER A 92 -3.33 -8.31 -17.86
CA SER A 92 -3.15 -7.66 -19.16
C SER A 92 -4.46 -7.02 -19.66
N SER A 93 -4.34 -5.98 -20.50
CA SER A 93 -5.51 -5.25 -21.00
C SER A 93 -6.46 -6.11 -21.84
N GLU A 94 -5.93 -7.14 -22.50
CA GLU A 94 -6.69 -8.08 -23.32
C GLU A 94 -7.53 -9.02 -22.45
N ILE A 95 -6.93 -9.61 -21.41
CA ILE A 95 -7.60 -10.50 -20.47
C ILE A 95 -8.71 -9.74 -19.73
N ALA A 96 -8.47 -8.49 -19.34
CA ALA A 96 -9.46 -7.65 -18.67
C ALA A 96 -10.71 -7.39 -19.55
N LEU A 97 -10.57 -7.40 -20.87
CA LEU A 97 -11.69 -7.25 -21.81
C LEU A 97 -12.40 -8.58 -22.10
N ILE A 98 -11.66 -9.69 -22.15
CA ILE A 98 -12.21 -11.04 -22.38
C ILE A 98 -13.02 -11.51 -21.16
N TYR A 99 -12.60 -11.18 -19.93
CA TYR A 99 -13.21 -11.64 -18.68
C TYR A 99 -13.87 -10.49 -17.88
N PRO A 100 -15.09 -10.06 -18.24
CA PRO A 100 -15.79 -8.97 -17.56
C PRO A 100 -16.18 -9.29 -16.10
N GLU A 101 -16.13 -10.57 -15.71
CA GLU A 101 -16.36 -11.00 -14.32
C GLU A 101 -15.36 -10.40 -13.33
N LEU A 102 -14.12 -10.17 -13.79
CA LEU A 102 -13.09 -9.48 -13.01
C LEU A 102 -13.52 -8.08 -12.57
N TYR A 103 -14.40 -7.42 -13.35
CA TYR A 103 -14.94 -6.10 -13.00
C TYR A 103 -16.07 -6.18 -11.96
N LYS A 104 -16.88 -7.25 -11.98
CA LYS A 104 -17.97 -7.44 -10.99
C LYS A 104 -17.46 -7.56 -9.56
N GLU A 105 -16.22 -8.02 -9.37
CA GLU A 105 -15.58 -8.06 -8.06
C GLU A 105 -15.35 -6.66 -7.47
N LEU A 106 -15.03 -5.68 -8.32
CA LEU A 106 -14.78 -4.31 -7.91
C LEU A 106 -16.06 -3.61 -7.44
N VAL A 107 -17.18 -3.86 -8.12
CA VAL A 107 -18.50 -3.30 -7.75
C VAL A 107 -18.91 -3.71 -6.33
N LYS A 108 -18.45 -4.87 -5.85
CA LYS A 108 -18.70 -5.32 -4.47
C LYS A 108 -17.86 -4.59 -3.42
N GLY A 109 -16.96 -3.68 -3.82
CA GLY A 109 -16.17 -2.84 -2.91
C GLY A 109 -15.19 -3.62 -2.02
N ARG A 110 -14.82 -4.84 -2.42
CA ARG A 110 -14.04 -5.75 -1.55
C ARG A 110 -12.63 -5.26 -1.26
N SER A 111 -11.99 -4.58 -2.22
CA SER A 111 -10.62 -4.10 -2.07
C SER A 111 -10.50 -2.94 -1.09
N LEU A 112 -11.54 -2.10 -0.95
CA LEU A 112 -11.55 -0.96 -0.03
C LEU A 112 -12.79 -1.02 0.87
N SER A 113 -12.85 -2.05 1.71
CA SER A 113 -13.92 -2.24 2.68
C SER A 113 -13.49 -1.81 4.10
N PHE A 114 -14.47 -1.55 4.98
CA PHE A 114 -14.18 -1.32 6.40
C PHE A 114 -13.43 -2.49 7.04
N LYS A 115 -13.73 -3.73 6.63
CA LYS A 115 -13.03 -4.92 7.13
C LYS A 115 -11.54 -4.87 6.78
N THR A 116 -11.23 -4.58 5.52
CA THR A 116 -9.83 -4.44 5.08
C THR A 116 -9.15 -3.27 5.77
N PHE A 117 -9.84 -2.14 5.95
CA PHE A 117 -9.29 -0.99 6.66
C PHE A 117 -8.85 -1.35 8.09
N PHE A 118 -9.75 -1.92 8.90
CA PHE A 118 -9.42 -2.29 10.27
C PHE A 118 -8.35 -3.38 10.34
N LEU A 119 -8.37 -4.35 9.42
CA LEU A 119 -7.33 -5.35 9.34
C LEU A 119 -5.94 -4.72 9.14
N TRP A 120 -5.82 -3.77 8.20
CA TRP A 120 -4.57 -3.04 7.96
C TRP A 120 -4.14 -2.25 9.19
N VAL A 121 -5.06 -1.57 9.88
CA VAL A 121 -4.78 -0.87 11.14
C VAL A 121 -4.23 -1.84 12.20
N PHE A 122 -4.87 -3.00 12.40
CA PHE A 122 -4.40 -4.00 13.36
C PHE A 122 -3.01 -4.54 13.02
N ILE A 123 -2.75 -4.82 11.74
CA ILE A 123 -1.43 -5.25 11.26
C ILE A 123 -0.38 -4.17 11.57
N SER A 124 -0.68 -2.90 11.31
CA SER A 124 0.23 -1.79 11.59
C SER A 124 0.52 -1.60 13.08
N VAL A 125 -0.51 -1.68 13.92
CA VAL A 125 -0.35 -1.58 15.38
C VAL A 125 0.51 -2.74 15.89
N TYR A 126 0.23 -3.95 15.43
CA TYR A 126 1.02 -5.13 15.79
C TYR A 126 2.49 -4.97 15.37
N GLN A 127 2.76 -4.66 14.09
CA GLN A 127 4.12 -4.48 13.58
C GLN A 127 4.86 -3.35 14.30
N GLY A 128 4.24 -2.18 14.46
CA GLY A 128 4.85 -1.05 15.15
C GLY A 128 5.16 -1.37 16.61
N SER A 129 4.28 -2.10 17.28
CA SER A 129 4.52 -2.57 18.65
C SER A 129 5.70 -3.52 18.73
N VAL A 130 5.73 -4.54 17.86
CA VAL A 130 6.82 -5.53 17.83
C VAL A 130 8.17 -4.87 17.55
N ILE A 131 8.25 -3.99 16.55
CA ILE A 131 9.51 -3.28 16.22
C ILE A 131 9.99 -2.48 17.43
N MET A 132 9.08 -1.76 18.11
CA MET A 132 9.45 -0.95 19.26
C MET A 132 9.88 -1.81 20.45
N TYR A 133 9.10 -2.82 20.84
CA TYR A 133 9.44 -3.69 21.98
C TYR A 133 10.73 -4.47 21.77
N VAL A 134 10.96 -5.00 20.56
CA VAL A 134 12.22 -5.68 20.23
C VAL A 134 13.39 -4.71 20.29
N GLY A 135 13.24 -3.50 19.74
CA GLY A 135 14.28 -2.47 19.81
C GLY A 135 14.67 -2.10 21.24
N LEU A 136 13.71 -2.07 22.16
CA LEU A 136 13.93 -1.76 23.57
C LEU A 136 14.62 -2.89 24.34
N ILE A 137 14.20 -4.15 24.12
CA ILE A 137 14.78 -5.32 24.79
C ILE A 137 16.24 -5.53 24.39
N LEU A 138 16.58 -5.26 23.13
CA LEU A 138 17.87 -5.63 22.57
C LEU A 138 19.03 -4.71 23.00
N PHE A 139 18.74 -3.48 23.46
CA PHE A 139 19.77 -2.47 23.73
C PHE A 139 19.44 -1.56 24.93
N ASP A 140 19.24 -2.15 26.12
CA ASP A 140 19.24 -1.54 27.48
C ASP A 140 18.87 -0.03 27.57
N ALA A 141 17.84 0.39 26.82
CA ALA A 141 17.33 1.75 26.72
C ALA A 141 18.30 2.85 26.21
N ASP A 142 19.42 2.52 25.55
CA ASP A 142 20.28 3.55 24.93
C ASP A 142 19.56 4.23 23.75
N PHE A 143 19.12 5.47 23.97
CA PHE A 143 18.21 6.20 23.07
C PHE A 143 18.68 6.24 21.61
N ILE A 144 19.96 6.53 21.36
CA ILE A 144 20.51 6.66 20.00
C ILE A 144 20.49 5.31 19.28
N HIS A 145 20.80 4.22 19.99
CA HIS A 145 20.82 2.88 19.42
C HIS A 145 19.41 2.38 19.11
N VAL A 146 18.45 2.63 20.01
CA VAL A 146 17.03 2.30 19.77
C VAL A 146 16.52 2.98 18.51
N VAL A 147 16.73 4.29 18.35
CA VAL A 147 16.24 5.03 17.17
C VAL A 147 16.81 4.50 15.86
N SER A 148 18.12 4.21 15.80
CA SER A 148 18.76 3.71 14.58
C SER A 148 18.22 2.33 14.17
N ILE A 149 18.04 1.44 15.15
CA ILE A 149 17.59 0.07 14.90
C ILE A 149 16.11 0.03 14.53
N THR A 150 15.26 0.74 15.27
CA THR A 150 13.84 0.78 14.95
C THR A 150 13.61 1.41 13.58
N PHE A 151 14.41 2.41 13.19
CA PHE A 151 14.33 3.04 11.87
C PHE A 151 14.78 2.11 10.75
N THR A 152 15.89 1.40 10.93
CA THR A 152 16.37 0.41 9.94
C THR A 152 15.44 -0.78 9.82
N ALA A 153 14.91 -1.30 10.93
CA ALA A 153 13.91 -2.35 10.95
C ALA A 153 12.62 -1.91 10.24
N LEU A 154 12.15 -0.68 10.50
CA LEU A 154 10.98 -0.11 9.83
C LEU A 154 11.15 -0.10 8.30
N ILE A 155 12.25 0.47 7.81
CA ILE A 155 12.54 0.50 6.36
C ILE A 155 12.60 -0.92 5.79
N LEU A 156 13.29 -1.84 6.45
CA LEU A 156 13.44 -3.22 5.97
C LEU A 156 12.09 -3.94 5.92
N THR A 157 11.24 -3.78 6.94
CA THR A 157 9.90 -4.38 6.96
C THR A 157 9.00 -3.84 5.84
N GLU A 158 9.11 -2.55 5.53
CA GLU A 158 8.34 -1.92 4.46
C GLU A 158 8.81 -2.37 3.07
N LEU A 159 10.12 -2.43 2.85
CA LEU A 159 10.69 -2.97 1.60
C LEU A 159 10.35 -4.46 1.42
N LEU A 160 10.35 -5.25 2.50
CA LEU A 160 9.99 -6.67 2.46
C LEU A 160 8.50 -6.85 2.14
N MET A 161 7.62 -6.05 2.74
CA MET A 161 6.18 -6.04 2.41
C MET A 161 5.95 -5.79 0.92
N VAL A 162 6.65 -4.81 0.34
CA VAL A 162 6.53 -4.49 -1.09
C VAL A 162 7.09 -5.61 -1.96
N ALA A 163 8.27 -6.15 -1.62
CA ALA A 163 8.86 -7.26 -2.35
C ALA A 163 7.95 -8.50 -2.38
N LEU A 164 7.29 -8.80 -1.25
CA LEU A 164 6.30 -9.87 -1.18
C LEU A 164 5.05 -9.56 -2.01
N ALA A 165 4.55 -8.32 -1.98
CA ALA A 165 3.41 -7.92 -2.79
C ALA A 165 3.68 -8.11 -4.28
N VAL A 166 4.83 -7.63 -4.78
CA VAL A 166 5.25 -7.81 -6.18
C VAL A 166 5.38 -9.31 -6.51
N ARG A 167 6.00 -10.11 -5.64
CA ARG A 167 6.15 -11.55 -5.87
C ARG A 167 4.81 -12.28 -5.95
N ILE A 168 3.86 -11.93 -5.09
CA ILE A 168 2.51 -12.52 -5.10
C ILE A 168 1.79 -12.19 -6.40
N ILE A 169 1.92 -10.95 -6.88
CA ILE A 169 1.30 -10.48 -8.13
C ILE A 169 1.89 -11.21 -9.33
N VAL A 170 3.22 -11.26 -9.45
CA VAL A 170 3.92 -12.00 -10.52
C VAL A 170 3.54 -13.49 -10.52
N PHE A 171 3.42 -14.08 -9.34
CA PHE A 171 2.98 -15.48 -9.21
C PHE A 171 1.55 -15.68 -9.72
N PHE A 172 0.65 -14.74 -9.43
CA PHE A 172 -0.74 -14.80 -9.89
C PHE A 172 -0.86 -14.62 -11.40
N GLU A 173 -0.13 -13.67 -11.99
CA GLU A 173 -0.04 -13.50 -13.46
C GLU A 173 0.46 -14.76 -14.15
N THR A 174 1.50 -15.39 -13.60
CA THR A 174 2.08 -16.63 -14.14
C THR A 174 1.04 -17.76 -14.13
N LYS A 175 0.28 -17.91 -13.04
CA LYS A 175 -0.79 -18.91 -12.94
C LYS A 175 -1.93 -18.69 -13.94
N ILE A 176 -2.34 -17.44 -14.14
CA ILE A 176 -3.39 -17.10 -15.12
C ILE A 176 -2.90 -17.39 -16.55
N SER A 177 -1.67 -16.99 -16.89
CA SER A 177 -1.09 -17.22 -18.20
C SER A 177 -1.00 -18.71 -18.55
N ILE A 178 -0.59 -19.54 -17.57
CA ILE A 178 -0.55 -21.00 -17.73
C ILE A 178 -1.96 -21.58 -17.92
N ALA A 179 -2.95 -21.12 -17.14
CA ALA A 179 -4.33 -21.60 -17.27
C ALA A 179 -4.95 -21.28 -18.64
N LEU A 180 -4.63 -20.12 -19.21
CA LEU A 180 -5.13 -19.67 -20.52
C LEU A 180 -4.41 -20.30 -21.72
N THR A 181 -3.20 -20.82 -21.53
CA THR A 181 -2.43 -21.52 -22.58
C THR A 181 -2.63 -23.04 -22.55
N SER A 182 -3.30 -23.56 -21.53
CA SER A 182 -3.65 -24.98 -21.38
C SER A 182 -5.04 -25.37 -21.92
N GLU A 183 -5.80 -24.40 -22.46
CA GLU A 183 -7.05 -24.61 -23.22
C GLU A 183 -6.82 -24.34 -24.71
#